data_AF-W1XEB3-F1
#
_entry.id   AF-W1XEB3-F1
#
_cell.length_a   1.000
_cell.length_b   1.000
_cell.length_c   1.000
_cell.angle_alpha   90.00
_cell.angle_beta   90.00
_cell.angle_gamma   90.00
#
_symmetry.space_group_name_H-M   'P 1'
#
loop_
_entity.id
_entity.type
_entity.pdbx_description
1 polymer ?
#
loop_
_entity_poly.entity_id
_entity_poly.type
_entity_poly.pdbx_seq_one_letter_code
_entity_poly.pdbx_strand_id
1 'polypeptide(L)'
;HVIYTSGGTESNNTAIKGYALAHQDQGKHIITTAIEHHSVLETIEYLVDKFDFEATYIQPKNGEITAQQIKEALREDTILVSTMYANNET
;
A
#
# COMPACT_ATOMS: atom_id res chain seq x y z
N HIS A 1 16.76 -12.22 -0.92
CA HIS A 1 16.75 -12.02 0.54
C HIS A 1 15.48 -12.64 1.12
N VAL A 2 15.55 -13.27 2.29
CA VAL A 2 14.39 -13.84 2.99
C VAL A 2 14.45 -13.37 4.43
N ILE A 3 13.35 -12.83 4.94
CA ILE A 3 13.20 -12.36 6.34
C ILE A 3 12.06 -13.15 6.95
N TYR A 4 12.31 -13.78 8.09
CA TYR A 4 11.28 -14.50 8.84
C TYR A 4 10.53 -13.54 9.75
N THR A 5 9.20 -13.63 9.72
CA THR A 5 8.26 -12.91 10.60
C THR A 5 7.29 -13.93 11.20
N SER A 6 6.45 -13.50 12.14
CA SER A 6 5.41 -14.31 12.79
C SER A 6 4.22 -14.64 11.88
N GLY A 7 4.07 -13.97 10.74
CA GLY A 7 2.98 -14.24 9.78
C GLY A 7 2.77 -13.12 8.77
N GLY A 8 1.74 -13.28 7.92
CA GLY A 8 1.43 -12.33 6.83
C GLY A 8 1.12 -10.91 7.31
N THR A 9 0.40 -10.76 8.43
CA THR A 9 0.10 -9.44 9.02
C THR A 9 1.37 -8.71 9.44
N GLU A 10 2.30 -9.39 10.11
CA GLU A 10 3.58 -8.78 10.48
C GLU A 10 4.40 -8.45 9.23
N SER A 11 4.49 -9.37 8.27
CA SER A 11 5.19 -9.13 7.00
C SER A 11 4.69 -7.89 6.26
N ASN A 12 3.36 -7.74 6.14
CA ASN A 12 2.75 -6.59 5.48
C ASN A 12 3.06 -5.28 6.23
N ASN A 13 2.95 -5.29 7.55
CA ASN A 13 3.31 -4.15 8.39
C ASN A 13 4.79 -3.78 8.24
N THR A 14 5.68 -4.75 8.34
CA THR A 14 7.13 -4.54 8.23
C THR A 14 7.51 -3.97 6.86
N ALA A 15 6.96 -4.52 5.78
CA ALA A 15 7.24 -4.05 4.43
C ALA A 15 6.74 -2.61 4.22
N ILE A 16 5.48 -2.34 4.55
CA ILE A 16 4.85 -1.03 4.27
C ILE A 16 5.41 0.05 5.22
N LYS A 17 5.34 -0.16 6.54
CA LYS A 17 5.80 0.84 7.51
C LYS A 17 7.32 1.01 7.42
N GLY A 18 8.05 -0.09 7.33
CA GLY A 18 9.52 -0.05 7.26
C GLY A 18 10.01 0.73 6.05
N TYR A 19 9.44 0.47 4.87
CA TYR A 19 9.81 1.21 3.67
C TYR A 19 9.34 2.67 3.74
N ALA A 20 8.06 2.91 4.05
CA ALA A 20 7.49 4.25 4.03
C ALA A 20 8.18 5.21 5.00
N LEU A 21 8.41 4.78 6.26
CA LEU A 21 9.05 5.61 7.27
C LEU A 21 10.54 5.85 6.97
N ALA A 22 11.23 4.89 6.35
CA ALA A 22 12.63 5.07 5.96
C ALA A 22 12.81 6.02 4.77
N HIS A 23 11.78 6.21 3.95
CA HIS A 23 11.83 7.03 2.72
C HIS A 23 10.90 8.25 2.77
N GLN A 24 10.37 8.60 3.95
CA GLN A 24 9.40 9.69 4.11
C GLN A 24 9.92 11.07 3.67
N ASP A 25 11.24 11.26 3.64
CA ASP A 25 11.87 12.49 3.15
C ASP A 25 11.86 12.60 1.61
N GLN A 26 11.58 11.50 0.90
CA GLN A 26 11.49 11.46 -0.57
C GLN A 26 10.07 11.75 -1.07
N GLY A 27 9.08 11.64 -0.18
CA GLY A 27 7.68 11.82 -0.49
C GLY A 27 6.80 11.16 0.56
N LYS A 28 5.52 11.52 0.56
CA LYS A 28 4.54 11.02 1.53
C LYS A 28 3.29 10.45 0.89
N HIS A 29 3.37 10.08 -0.38
CA HIS A 29 2.25 9.47 -1.09
C HIS A 29 2.39 7.96 -1.26
N ILE A 30 1.32 7.24 -0.94
CA ILE A 30 1.18 5.80 -1.11
C ILE A 30 -0.03 5.53 -2.02
N ILE A 31 0.12 4.63 -2.98
CA ILE A 31 -0.99 4.11 -3.77
C ILE A 31 -1.28 2.69 -3.29
N THR A 32 -2.56 2.38 -3.10
CA THR A 32 -3.02 1.03 -2.77
C THR A 32 -4.35 0.73 -3.46
N THR A 33 -4.87 -0.48 -3.31
CA THR A 33 -6.19 -0.86 -3.86
C THR A 33 -7.21 -1.00 -2.74
N ALA A 34 -8.49 -0.70 -3.03
CA ALA A 34 -9.57 -0.81 -2.05
C ALA A 34 -9.94 -2.26 -1.69
N ILE A 35 -9.38 -3.25 -2.38
CA ILE A 35 -9.65 -4.69 -2.23
C ILE A 35 -8.51 -5.42 -1.50
N GLU A 36 -7.63 -4.68 -0.81
CA GLU A 36 -6.54 -5.24 -0.01
C GLU A 36 -7.03 -5.92 1.27
N HIS A 37 -6.21 -6.83 1.80
CA HIS A 37 -6.44 -7.38 3.12
C HIS A 37 -6.35 -6.29 4.21
N HIS A 38 -7.16 -6.41 5.27
CA HIS A 38 -7.21 -5.46 6.40
C HIS A 38 -5.83 -5.09 6.96
N SER A 39 -4.90 -6.06 7.04
CA SER A 39 -3.54 -5.80 7.52
C SER A 39 -2.78 -4.73 6.71
N VAL A 40 -3.11 -4.56 5.43
CA VAL A 40 -2.52 -3.54 4.55
C VAL A 40 -3.27 -2.22 4.73
N LEU A 41 -4.60 -2.24 4.66
CA LEU A 41 -5.44 -1.05 4.79
C LEU A 41 -5.21 -0.35 6.14
N GLU A 42 -5.29 -1.07 7.25
CA GLU A 42 -5.05 -0.52 8.61
C GLU A 42 -3.61 0.01 8.76
N THR A 43 -2.66 -0.62 8.08
CA THR A 43 -1.26 -0.16 8.10
C THR A 43 -1.09 1.17 7.38
N ILE A 44 -1.76 1.34 6.25
CA ILE A 44 -1.72 2.58 5.47
C ILE A 44 -2.48 3.69 6.20
N GLU A 45 -3.67 3.39 6.74
CA GLU A 45 -4.42 4.33 7.59
C GLU A 45 -3.60 4.82 8.78
N TYR A 46 -2.88 3.91 9.46
CA TYR A 46 -1.96 4.29 10.52
C TYR A 46 -0.87 5.27 10.06
N LEU A 47 -0.32 5.10 8.85
CA LEU A 47 0.67 6.03 8.30
C LEU A 47 0.06 7.39 7.96
N VAL A 48 -1.17 7.40 7.42
CA VAL A 48 -1.93 8.64 7.15
C VAL A 48 -2.18 9.39 8.47
N ASP A 49 -2.73 8.70 9.47
CA ASP A 49 -3.18 9.32 10.73
C ASP A 49 -2.04 9.75 11.66
N LYS A 50 -0.88 9.07 11.60
CA LYS A 50 0.22 9.28 12.57
C LYS A 50 1.46 9.92 11.99
N PHE A 51 1.64 9.90 10.67
CA PHE A 51 2.86 10.35 10.02
C PHE A 51 2.60 11.30 8.84
N ASP A 52 1.37 11.79 8.69
CA ASP A 52 0.95 12.74 7.65
C ASP A 52 1.19 12.22 6.23
N PHE A 53 1.02 10.91 6.02
CA PHE A 53 1.00 10.34 4.68
C PHE A 53 -0.32 10.65 3.97
N GLU A 54 -0.29 10.69 2.65
CA GLU A 54 -1.47 10.67 1.80
C GLU A 54 -1.59 9.32 1.11
N ALA A 55 -2.81 8.79 1.03
CA ALA A 55 -3.08 7.52 0.40
C ALA A 55 -4.12 7.64 -0.71
N THR A 56 -3.79 7.15 -1.90
CA THR A 56 -4.76 6.97 -2.99
C THR A 56 -5.21 5.52 -3.04
N TYR A 57 -6.51 5.30 -2.84
CA TYR A 57 -7.15 3.98 -2.93
C TYR A 57 -7.79 3.79 -4.31
N ILE A 58 -7.20 2.91 -5.13
CA ILE A 58 -7.72 2.58 -6.45
C ILE A 58 -8.95 1.67 -6.29
N GLN A 59 -10.07 2.11 -6.84
CA GLN A 59 -11.31 1.35 -6.90
C GLN A 59 -11.29 0.39 -8.09
N PRO A 60 -11.76 -0.86 -7.93
CA PRO A 60 -11.85 -1.82 -9.03
C PRO A 60 -12.88 -1.35 -10.07
N LYS A 61 -12.56 -1.55 -11.34
CA LYS A 61 -13.50 -1.38 -12.45
C LYS A 61 -13.87 -2.77 -12.96
N ASN A 62 -15.15 -3.13 -12.87
CA ASN A 62 -15.64 -4.47 -13.23
C ASN A 62 -14.93 -5.61 -12.48
N GLY A 63 -14.60 -5.39 -11.20
CA GLY A 63 -13.92 -6.39 -10.38
C GLY A 63 -12.40 -6.44 -10.55
N GLU A 64 -11.83 -5.67 -11.47
CA GLU A 64 -10.40 -5.69 -11.75
C GLU A 64 -9.72 -4.35 -11.49
N ILE A 65 -8.45 -4.41 -11.08
CA ILE A 65 -7.55 -3.27 -10.99
C ILE A 65 -6.57 -3.35 -12.15
N THR A 66 -6.54 -2.31 -12.98
CA THR A 66 -5.65 -2.26 -14.14
C THR A 66 -4.36 -1.49 -13.83
N ALA A 67 -3.26 -1.88 -14.47
CA ALA A 67 -2.00 -1.14 -14.36
C ALA A 67 -2.14 0.33 -14.81
N GLN A 68 -3.08 0.61 -15.73
CA GLN A 68 -3.35 1.97 -16.19
C GLN A 68 -3.92 2.86 -15.07
N GLN A 69 -4.81 2.33 -14.22
CA GLN A 69 -5.34 3.08 -13.07
C GLN A 69 -4.23 3.42 -12.07
N ILE A 70 -3.31 2.49 -11.83
CA ILE A 70 -2.14 2.74 -10.97
C ILE A 70 -1.26 3.83 -11.59
N LYS A 71 -0.99 3.73 -12.90
CA LYS A 71 -0.17 4.70 -13.64
C LYS A 71 -0.76 6.11 -13.60
N GLU A 72 -2.08 6.24 -13.71
CA GLU A 72 -2.79 7.52 -13.64
C GLU A 72 -2.78 8.14 -12.24
N ALA A 73 -2.64 7.32 -11.19
CA ALA A 73 -2.55 7.78 -9.81
C ALA A 73 -1.12 8.13 -9.36
N LEU A 74 -0.10 7.85 -10.18
CA LEU A 74 1.28 8.22 -9.88
C LEU A 74 1.44 9.73 -9.78
N ARG A 75 2.11 10.15 -8.72
CA ARG A 75 2.53 11.53 -8.44
C ARG A 75 4.04 11.59 -8.25
N GLU A 76 4.64 12.77 -8.36
CA GLU A 76 6.09 12.95 -8.17
C GLU A 76 6.57 12.57 -6.76
N ASP A 77 5.69 12.67 -5.76
CA ASP A 77 5.96 12.33 -4.35
C ASP A 77 5.52 10.90 -3.96
N THR A 78 5.18 10.05 -4.95
CA THR A 78 4.78 8.66 -4.70
C THR A 78 5.99 7.81 -4.38
N ILE A 79 6.03 7.27 -3.16
CA ILE A 79 7.15 6.43 -2.72
C ILE A 79 6.82 4.92 -2.75
N LEU A 80 5.54 4.55 -2.69
CA LEU A 80 5.12 3.16 -2.58
C LEU A 80 3.82 2.89 -3.34
N VAL A 81 3.78 1.76 -4.04
CA VAL A 81 2.55 1.15 -4.58
C VAL A 81 2.39 -0.22 -3.92
N SER A 82 1.27 -0.44 -3.22
CA SER A 82 0.88 -1.74 -2.66
C SER A 82 -0.26 -2.33 -3.47
N THR A 83 -0.14 -3.60 -3.87
CA THR A 83 -1.22 -4.35 -4.52
C THR A 83 -1.12 -5.83 -4.16
N MET A 84 -2.26 -6.42 -3.82
CA MET A 84 -2.37 -7.85 -3.55
C MET A 84 -2.20 -8.64 -4.85
N TYR A 85 -1.40 -9.72 -4.80
CA TYR A 85 -1.09 -10.54 -5.98
C TYR A 85 -2.31 -11.31 -6.51
N ALA A 86 -3.19 -11.79 -5.63
CA ALA A 86 -4.44 -12.44 -5.97
C ALA A 86 -5.49 -12.02 -4.93
N ASN A 87 -6.67 -11.58 -5.40
CA ASN A 87 -7.76 -11.27 -4.48
C ASN A 87 -8.36 -12.56 -3.93
N ASN A 88 -8.34 -12.71 -2.61
CA ASN A 88 -8.84 -13.91 -1.94
C ASN A 88 -10.38 -13.88 -1.77
N GLU A 89 -11.05 -12.78 -2.14
CA GLU A 89 -12.51 -12.60 -2.03
C GLU A 89 -13.24 -12.69 -3.39
N THR A 90 -12.58 -13.05 -4.49
CA THR A 90 -13.23 -13.19 -5.82
C THR A 90 -12.68 -14.36 -6.62
#